data_AF-A0A8S0X7C8-F1
#
_entry.id   AF-A0A8S0X7C8-F1
#
_cell.length_a   1.000
_cell.length_b   1.000
_cell.length_c   1.000
_cell.angle_alpha   90.00
_cell.angle_beta   90.00
_cell.angle_gamma   90.00
#
_symmetry.space_group_name_H-M   'P 1'
#
loop_
_entity.id
_entity.type
_entity.pdbx_description
1 polymer ?
#
loop_
_entity_poly.entity_id
_entity_poly.type
_entity_poly.pdbx_seq_one_letter_code
_entity_poly.pdbx_strand_id
1 'polypeptide(L)' 'MQFCLTLKAYFNRPDITSRIVVPLKAVDTFDSDLHHGDLTHTMALYFMALNGIEVVEGIV' A
#
# COMPACT_ATOMS: atom_id res chain seq x y z
N MET A 1 -3.05 -0.41 3.43
CA MET A 1 -2.51 -1.51 2.60
C MET A 1 -3.60 -2.34 1.91
N GLN A 2 -4.45 -3.06 2.64
CA GLN A 2 -5.34 -4.08 2.07
C GLN A 2 -6.21 -3.56 0.92
N PHE A 3 -6.80 -2.38 1.09
CA PHE A 3 -7.59 -1.72 0.04
C PHE A 3 -6.82 -1.57 -1.29
N CYS A 4 -5.58 -1.08 -1.24
CA CYS A 4 -4.75 -0.87 -2.43
C CYS A 4 -4.43 -2.18 -3.15
N LEU A 5 -4.13 -3.26 -2.40
CA LEU A 5 -3.88 -4.58 -2.98
C LEU A 5 -5.13 -5.16 -3.64
N THR A 6 -6.30 -5.06 -2.97
CA THR A 6 -7.57 -5.49 -3.56
C THR A 6 -7.92 -4.68 -4.80
N LEU A 7 -7.69 -3.36 -4.79
CA LEU A 7 -7.90 -2.51 -5.96
C LEU A 7 -6.98 -2.90 -7.12
N LYS A 8 -5.70 -3.18 -6.84
CA LYS A 8 -4.77 -3.66 -7.86
C LYS A 8 -5.21 -5.01 -8.43
N ALA A 9 -5.57 -5.96 -7.57
CA ALA A 9 -6.09 -7.26 -7.98
C ALA A 9 -7.38 -7.13 -8.80
N TYR A 10 -8.26 -6.19 -8.44
CA TYR A 10 -9.49 -5.92 -9.17
C TYR A 10 -9.22 -5.49 -10.62
N PHE A 11 -8.24 -4.61 -10.86
CA PHE A 11 -7.85 -4.23 -12.22
C PHE A 11 -7.03 -5.31 -12.92
N ASN A 12 -6.18 -6.04 -12.21
CA ASN A 12 -5.41 -7.14 -12.79
C ASN A 12 -6.32 -8.28 -13.28
N ARG A 13 -7.44 -8.56 -12.60
CA ARG A 13 -8.37 -9.65 -12.95
C ARG A 13 -8.87 -9.59 -14.41
N PRO A 14 -9.37 -8.44 -14.91
CA PRO A 14 -9.72 -8.26 -16.32
C PRO A 14 -8.53 -7.81 -17.19
N ASP A 15 -7.28 -7.93 -16.72
CA ASP A 15 -6.06 -7.47 -17.41
C ASP A 15 -6.08 -5.97 -17.78
N ILE A 16 -6.66 -5.14 -16.90
CA ILE A 16 -6.69 -3.69 -17.07
C ILE A 16 -5.39 -3.09 -16.53
N THR A 17 -4.64 -2.45 -17.42
CA THR A 17 -3.50 -1.63 -17.01
C THR A 17 -3.98 -0.47 -16.16
N SER A 18 -3.51 -0.42 -14.91
CA SER A 18 -3.90 0.57 -13.92
C SER A 18 -2.68 1.06 -13.13
N ARG A 19 -2.65 2.37 -12.86
CA ARG A 19 -1.67 3.01 -11.99
C ARG A 19 -2.36 3.39 -10.68
N ILE A 20 -1.89 2.83 -9.57
CA ILE A 20 -2.37 3.14 -8.23
C ILE A 20 -1.24 3.87 -7.51
N VAL A 21 -1.50 5.10 -7.07
CA VAL A 21 -0.53 5.96 -6.39
C VAL A 21 -0.98 6.17 -4.95
N VAL A 22 -0.08 5.99 -3.98
CA VAL A 22 -0.36 6.13 -2.55
C VAL A 22 0.69 7.02 -1.90
N PRO A 23 0.31 8.16 -1.29
CA PRO A 23 1.22 8.98 -0.49
C PRO A 23 1.65 8.25 0.78
N LEU A 24 2.93 8.38 1.16
CA LEU A 24 3.48 7.83 2.41
C LEU A 24 2.62 8.22 3.61
N LYS A 25 2.27 9.50 3.73
CA LYS A 25 1.50 10.06 4.86
C LYS A 25 0.01 9.69 4.86
N ALA A 26 -0.47 8.97 3.85
CA ALA A 26 -1.85 8.47 3.77
C ALA A 26 -1.98 7.02 4.26
N VAL A 27 -0.88 6.43 4.73
CA VAL A 27 -0.83 5.06 5.24
C VAL A 27 -0.38 5.13 6.68
N ASP A 28 -1.08 4.40 7.54
CA ASP A 28 -0.68 4.26 8.93
C ASP A 28 -1.11 2.88 9.43
N THR A 29 -0.56 2.46 10.56
CA THR A 29 -0.91 1.22 11.25
C THR A 29 -1.06 1.47 12.74
N PHE A 30 -1.56 0.49 13.48
CA PHE A 30 -1.75 0.61 14.93
C PHE A 30 -0.64 -0.11 15.70
N ASP A 31 -0.49 0.20 16.98
CA ASP A 31 0.39 -0.54 17.88
C ASP A 31 -0.39 -1.56 18.74
N SER A 32 0.23 -2.72 18.98
CA SER A 32 -0.20 -3.67 20.02
C SER A 32 0.99 -4.54 20.45
N ASP A 33 0.82 -5.34 21.51
CA ASP A 33 1.88 -6.20 22.08
C ASP A 33 2.59 -7.11 21.06
N LEU A 34 1.87 -7.53 20.00
CA LEU A 34 2.40 -8.39 18.93
C LEU A 34 2.46 -7.68 17.56
N HIS A 35 2.19 -6.37 17.51
CA HIS A 35 2.16 -5.59 16.27
C HIS A 35 2.84 -4.23 16.47
N HIS A 36 4.10 -4.13 16.05
CA HIS A 36 4.88 -2.91 16.15
C HIS A 36 4.55 -1.97 14.99
N GLY A 37 3.93 -0.81 15.28
CA GLY A 37 3.38 0.12 14.29
C GLY A 37 4.40 0.57 13.25
N ASP A 38 5.57 1.06 13.67
CA ASP A 38 6.61 1.54 12.75
C ASP A 38 7.13 0.45 11.80
N LEU A 39 7.37 -0.75 12.33
CA LEU A 39 7.81 -1.89 11.53
C LEU A 39 6.72 -2.32 10.55
N THR A 40 5.48 -2.45 11.02
CA THR A 40 4.37 -2.87 10.16
C THR A 40 4.00 -1.82 9.13
N HIS A 41 4.10 -0.53 9.45
CA HIS A 41 3.96 0.56 8.50
C HIS A 41 4.99 0.44 7.37
N THR A 42 6.26 0.23 7.72
CA THR A 42 7.34 0.00 6.74
C THR A 42 7.08 -1.24 5.88
N MET A 43 6.70 -2.36 6.49
CA MET A 43 6.36 -3.59 5.76
C MET A 43 5.16 -3.41 4.84
N ALA A 44 4.13 -2.67 5.28
CA ALA A 44 2.94 -2.40 4.48
C ALA A 44 3.27 -1.60 3.21
N LEU A 45 4.09 -0.55 3.33
CA LEU A 45 4.58 0.23 2.19
C LEU A 45 5.41 -0.63 1.23
N TYR A 46 6.31 -1.46 1.78
CA TYR A 46 7.13 -2.38 1.00
C TYR A 46 6.29 -3.40 0.23
N PHE A 47 5.27 -4.00 0.86
CA PHE A 47 4.36 -4.93 0.18
C PHE A 47 3.54 -4.27 -0.92
N MET A 48 3.14 -3.00 -0.74
CA MET A 48 2.47 -2.25 -1.80
C MET A 48 3.41 -2.05 -3.01
N ALA A 49 4.64 -1.62 -2.77
CA ALA A 49 5.65 -1.45 -3.82
C ALA A 49 5.93 -2.76 -4.59
N LEU A 50 6.07 -3.89 -3.88
CA LEU A 50 6.26 -5.22 -4.49
C LEU A 50 5.08 -5.65 -5.38
N ASN A 51 3.87 -5.16 -5.11
CA ASN A 51 2.67 -5.49 -5.86
C ASN A 51 2.34 -4.45 -6.96
N GLY A 52 3.30 -3.59 -7.32
CA GLY A 52 3.13 -2.61 -8.40
C GLY A 52 2.22 -1.44 -8.04
N ILE A 53 2.08 -1.13 -6.75
CA ILE A 53 1.48 0.12 -6.27
C ILE A 53 2.61 1.13 -6.08
N GLU A 54 2.44 2.32 -6.64
CA GLU A 54 3.43 3.39 -6.58
C GLU A 54 3.30 4.16 -5.27
N VAL A 55 4.32 4.06 -4.42
CA VAL A 55 4.40 4.80 -3.17
C VAL A 55 5.18 6.09 -3.40
N VAL A 56 4.58 7.23 -3.05
CA VAL A 56 5.16 8.57 -3.28
C VAL A 56 5.22 9.37 -1.98
N GLU A 57 6.10 10.37 -1.90
CA GLU A 57 6.21 11.21 -0.71
C GLU A 57 4.94 12.06 -0.47
N GLY A 58 4.33 12.56 -1.55
CA GLY A 58 3.14 13.40 -1.50
C GLY A 58 2.52 13.58 -2.91
N ILE A 59 1.35 14.21 -2.96
CA ILE A 59 0.67 14.62 -4.20
C ILE A 59 0.67 16.15 -4.24
N VAL A 60 0.97 16.72 -5.41
CA VAL A 60 1.11 18.16 -5.66
C VAL A 60 -0.02 18.67 -6.55
#